data_AF-A0A834J700-F1
#
_entry.id   AF-A0A834J700-F1
#
_cell.length_a   1.000
_cell.length_b   1.000
_cell.length_c   1.000
_cell.angle_alpha   90.00
_cell.angle_beta   90.00
_cell.angle_gamma   90.00
#
_symmetry.space_group_name_H-M   'P 1'
#
loop_
_entity.id
_entity.type
_entity.pdbx_description
1 polymer ?
#
loop_
_entity_poly.entity_id
_entity_poly.type
_entity_poly.pdbx_seq_one_letter_code
_entity_poly.pdbx_strand_id
1 'polypeptide(L)' 'MFALQKTVGSARLAKQIVQQRRTVVDLPPSVKVSFIEKLLGGVAITVSILGIPTYVSCNIKNYKKT' A
#
# COMPACT_ATOMS: atom_id res chain seq x y z
N MET A 1 25.26 -13.44 32.76
CA MET A 1 25.26 -14.02 31.39
C MET A 1 24.16 -13.47 30.47
N PHE A 2 22.97 -13.10 30.95
CA PHE A 2 21.88 -12.56 30.12
C PHE A 2 22.20 -11.27 29.34
N ALA A 3 22.98 -10.35 29.92
CA ALA A 3 23.35 -9.09 29.25
C ALA A 3 24.25 -9.32 28.03
N LEU A 4 25.15 -10.31 28.09
CA LEU A 4 26.02 -10.70 26.96
C LEU A 4 25.22 -11.38 25.84
N GLN A 5 24.18 -12.16 26.17
CA GLN A 5 23.28 -12.73 25.16
C GLN A 5 22.49 -11.66 24.40
N LYS A 6 22.01 -10.61 25.09
CA LYS A 6 21.29 -9.50 24.44
C LYS A 6 22.20 -8.70 23.49
N THR A 7 23.45 -8.44 23.87
CA THR A 7 24.39 -7.69 23.02
C THR A 7 24.85 -8.50 21.82
N VAL A 8 25.12 -9.80 21.99
CA VAL A 8 25.49 -10.71 20.88
C VAL A 8 24.31 -10.93 19.91
N GLY A 9 23.09 -11.06 20.41
CA GLY A 9 21.88 -11.13 19.59
C GLY A 9 21.64 -9.85 18.77
N SER A 10 21.84 -8.68 19.39
CA SER A 10 21.74 -7.38 18.73
C SER A 10 22.80 -7.17 17.64
N ALA A 11 24.04 -7.60 17.88
CA ALA A 11 25.12 -7.51 16.89
C ALA A 11 24.89 -8.44 15.68
N ARG A 12 24.30 -9.62 15.89
CA ARG A 12 23.93 -10.55 14.82
C ARG A 12 22.78 -9.99 13.96
N LEU A 13 21.77 -9.41 14.61
CA LEU A 13 20.66 -8.72 13.93
C LEU A 13 21.14 -7.51 13.11
N ALA A 14 22.06 -6.70 13.66
CA ALA A 14 22.63 -5.57 12.93
C ALA A 14 23.35 -5.99 11.65
N LYS A 15 24.10 -7.11 11.68
CA LYS A 15 24.75 -7.67 10.47
C LYS A 15 23.75 -8.18 9.44
N GLN A 16 22.65 -8.82 9.87
CA GLN A 16 21.56 -9.24 8.97
C GLN A 16 20.87 -8.04 8.32
N ILE A 17 20.60 -6.98 9.08
CA ILE A 17 19.99 -5.74 8.55
C ILE A 17 20.90 -5.10 7.49
N VAL A 18 22.22 -5.07 7.70
CA VAL A 18 23.18 -4.54 6.71
C VAL A 18 23.23 -5.40 5.44
N GLN A 19 23.13 -6.73 5.55
CA GLN A 19 23.03 -7.62 4.38
C GLN A 19 21.68 -7.48 3.65
N GLN A 20 20.58 -7.29 4.38
CA GLN A 20 19.24 -7.08 3.80
C GLN A 20 19.08 -5.71 3.12
N ARG A 21 19.98 -4.74 3.33
CA ARG A 21 19.94 -3.46 2.60
C ARG A 21 20.40 -3.56 1.14
N ARG A 22 20.98 -4.68 0.72
CA ARG A 22 21.45 -4.89 -0.68
C ARG A 22 20.46 -5.61 -1.57
N THR A 23 19.40 -6.16 -1.01
CA THR A 23 18.30 -6.76 -1.73
C THR A 23 17.03 -6.07 -1.26
N VAL A 24 16.19 -5.56 -2.16
CA VAL A 24 14.84 -5.11 -1.77
C VAL A 24 14.04 -6.38 -1.45
N VAL A 25 14.34 -6.97 -0.30
CA VAL A 25 13.54 -8.05 0.29
C VAL A 25 12.46 -7.33 1.06
N ASP A 26 11.28 -7.27 0.46
CA ASP A 26 10.12 -6.74 1.14
C ASP A 26 9.92 -7.54 2.43
N LEU A 27 9.81 -6.83 3.55
CA LEU A 27 9.52 -7.49 4.81
C LEU A 27 8.07 -8.01 4.73
N PRO A 28 7.75 -9.12 5.42
CA PRO A 28 6.37 -9.58 5.46
C PRO A 28 5.48 -8.44 5.99
N PRO A 29 4.35 -8.16 5.33
CA PRO A 29 3.51 -7.01 5.67
C PRO A 29 3.00 -7.15 7.10
N SER A 30 3.02 -6.05 7.87
CA SER A 30 2.53 -6.04 9.26
C SER A 30 1.03 -6.34 9.35
N VAL A 31 0.27 -6.07 8.28
CA VAL A 31 -1.16 -6.37 8.16
C VAL A 31 -1.43 -6.99 6.80
N LYS A 32 -2.13 -8.13 6.78
CA LYS A 32 -2.57 -8.77 5.54
C LYS A 32 -3.85 -8.09 5.07
N VAL A 33 -3.80 -7.46 3.90
CA VAL A 33 -5.00 -6.92 3.25
C VAL A 33 -5.67 -8.04 2.47
N SER A 34 -6.92 -8.32 2.81
CA SER A 34 -7.75 -9.32 2.12
C SER A 34 -8.07 -8.90 0.68
N PHE A 35 -8.42 -9.86 -0.17
CA PHE A 35 -8.81 -9.57 -1.56
C PHE A 35 -10.00 -8.60 -1.63
N ILE A 36 -10.96 -8.76 -0.72
CA ILE A 36 -12.15 -7.90 -0.65
C ILE A 36 -11.79 -6.46 -0.30
N GLU A 37 -10.88 -6.24 0.66
CA GLU A 37 -10.40 -4.89 0.99
C GLU A 37 -9.67 -4.23 -0.18
N LYS A 38 -8.86 -5.00 -0.93
CA LYS A 38 -8.20 -4.50 -2.14
C LYS A 38 -9.23 -4.10 -3.21
N LEU A 39 -10.26 -4.92 -3.39
CA LEU A 39 -11.32 -4.65 -4.36
C LEU A 39 -12.12 -3.41 -3.97
N LEU A 40 -12.55 -3.30 -2.70
CA LEU A 40 -13.27 -2.14 -2.19
C LEU A 40 -12.44 -0.86 -2.33
N GLY A 41 -11.16 -0.91 -1.97
CA GLY A 41 -10.25 0.22 -2.15
C GLY A 41 -10.10 0.63 -3.62
N GLY A 42 -9.95 -0.35 -4.52
CA GLY A 42 -9.87 -0.11 -5.97
C GLY A 42 -11.14 0.52 -6.55
N VAL A 43 -12.31 0.03 -6.15
CA VAL A 43 -13.61 0.59 -6.56
C VAL A 43 -13.77 2.02 -6.03
N ALA A 44 -13.45 2.26 -4.75
CA ALA A 44 -13.55 3.58 -4.15
C ALA A 44 -12.70 4.62 -4.90
N ILE A 45 -11.44 4.26 -5.21
CA ILE A 45 -10.54 5.14 -5.98
C ILE A 45 -11.12 5.37 -7.38
N THR A 46 -11.56 4.32 -8.08
CA THR A 46 -12.07 4.43 -9.44
C THR A 46 -13.31 5.33 -9.52
N VAL A 47 -14.27 5.14 -8.61
CA VAL A 47 -15.48 5.97 -8.53
C VAL A 47 -15.15 7.41 -8.17
N SER A 48 -14.18 7.64 -7.27
CA SER A 48 -13.78 9.00 -6.89
C SER A 48 -13.20 9.81 -8.05
N ILE A 49 -12.46 9.13 -8.94
CA ILE A 49 -11.81 9.78 -10.10
C ILE A 49 -12.80 9.93 -11.26
N LEU A 50 -13.59 8.89 -11.56
CA LEU A 50 -14.43 8.86 -12.75
C LEU A 50 -15.85 9.38 -12.52
N GLY A 51 -16.34 9.42 -11.27
CA GLY A 51 -17.73 9.77 -10.98
C GLY A 51 -18.16 11.13 -11.53
N ILE A 52 -17.34 12.16 -11.32
CA ILE A 52 -17.64 13.53 -11.80
C ILE A 52 -17.55 13.60 -13.34
N PRO A 53 -16.45 13.18 -14.00
CA PRO A 53 -16.38 13.16 -15.46
C PRO A 53 -17.50 12.37 -16.13
N THR A 54 -17.89 11.21 -15.57
CA THR A 54 -18.98 10.41 -16.10
C THR A 54 -20.32 11.13 -15.98
N TYR A 55 -20.61 11.75 -14.83
CA TYR A 55 -21.83 12.54 -14.64
C TYR A 55 -21.94 13.70 -15.64
N VAL A 56 -20.86 14.46 -15.83
CA VAL A 56 -20.80 15.57 -16.78
C VAL A 56 -20.97 15.07 -18.22
N SER A 57 -20.29 13.98 -18.58
CA SER A 57 -20.38 13.39 -19.92
C SER A 57 -21.80 12.91 -20.24
N CYS A 58 -22.50 12.30 -19.27
CA CYS A 58 -23.89 11.86 -19.45
C CYS A 58 -24.86 13.04 -19.63
N ASN A 59 -24.58 14.18 -18.99
CA ASN A 59 -25.44 15.37 -19.06
C ASN A 59 -25.06 16.34 -20.18
N ILE A 60 -24.09 15.99 -21.03
CA ILE A 60 -23.59 16.91 -22.06
C ILE A 60 -24.66 17.39 -23.04
N LYS A 61 -25.67 16.55 -23.30
CA LYS A 61 -26.82 16.89 -24.14
C LYS A 61 -27.75 17.92 -23.49
N ASN A 62 -27.84 17.94 -22.16
CA ASN A 62 -28.64 18.90 -21.42
C ASN A 62 -27.96 20.28 -21.36
N TYR A 63 -26.64 20.35 -21.52
CA TYR A 63 -25.90 21.60 -21.62
C TYR A 63 -26.00 22.25 -23.01
N LYS A 64 -26.29 21.46 -24.05
CA LYS A 64 -26.56 21.97 -25.40
C LYS A 64 -28.02 22.42 -25.53
N LYS A 65 -28.36 23.54 -24.90
CA LYS A 65 -29.50 24.38 -25.32
C LYS A 65 -28.98 25.51 -26.20
N THR A 66 -28.74 25.23 -27.48
CA THR A 66 -28.65 26.22 -28.56
C THR A 66 -28.98 25.52 -29.87
#